data_AF-M6HJF7-F1
#
_entry.id   AF-M6HJF7-F1
#
_cell.length_a   1.000
_cell.length_b   1.000
_cell.length_c   1.000
_cell.angle_alpha   90.00
_cell.angle_beta   90.00
_cell.angle_gamma   90.00
#
_symmetry.space_group_name_H-M   'P 1'
#
loop_
_entity.id
_entity.type
_entity.pdbx_description
1 polymer ?
#
loop_
_entity_poly.entity_id
_entity_poly.type
_entity_poly.pdbx_seq_one_letter_code
_entity_poly.pdbx_strand_id
1 'polypeptide(L)'
;MLDHYNAYIGRLQSVLVPERASEIERLALSLKDAWETKKQVFLCGNGGSAGNAIHLANDFNYGIDKKMEWDFVWKLYLRTLPSLLALPMTKDTIQFFLNN
;
A
#
# COMPACT_ATOMS: atom_id res chain seq x y z
N MET A 1 -24.85 7.66 -21.35
CA MET A 1 -24.31 6.41 -20.72
C MET A 1 -23.02 5.97 -21.40
N LEU A 2 -23.01 5.73 -22.73
CA LEU A 2 -21.78 5.41 -23.47
C LEU A 2 -20.69 6.48 -23.34
N ASP A 3 -21.05 7.76 -23.33
CA ASP A 3 -20.05 8.84 -23.22
C ASP A 3 -19.34 8.83 -21.86
N HIS A 4 -20.06 8.57 -20.77
CA HIS A 4 -19.47 8.44 -19.44
C HIS A 4 -18.55 7.22 -19.35
N TYR A 5 -18.95 6.11 -19.98
CA TYR A 5 -18.13 4.90 -20.07
C TYR A 5 -16.83 5.18 -20.84
N ASN A 6 -16.92 5.74 -22.04
CA ASN A 6 -15.75 6.05 -22.87
C ASN A 6 -14.82 7.07 -22.17
N ALA A 7 -15.40 8.07 -21.51
CA ALA A 7 -14.62 9.04 -20.74
C ALA A 7 -13.91 8.39 -19.54
N TYR A 8 -14.55 7.45 -18.85
CA TYR A 8 -13.92 6.71 -17.75
C TYR A 8 -12.79 5.81 -18.25
N ILE A 9 -13.01 5.03 -19.30
CA ILE A 9 -11.98 4.16 -19.89
C ILE A 9 -10.81 4.98 -20.40
N GLY A 10 -11.06 6.13 -21.05
CA GLY A 10 -9.99 7.04 -21.49
C GLY A 10 -9.13 7.55 -20.32
N ARG A 11 -9.75 7.93 -19.19
CA ARG A 11 -9.00 8.32 -17.98
C ARG A 11 -8.23 7.15 -17.37
N LEU A 12 -8.77 5.94 -17.42
CA LEU A 12 -8.10 4.75 -16.91
C LEU A 12 -6.87 4.40 -17.76
N GLN A 13 -6.99 4.49 -19.09
CA GLN A 13 -5.86 4.27 -20.00
C GLN A 13 -4.77 5.32 -19.83
N SER A 14 -5.13 6.59 -19.58
CA SER A 14 -4.15 7.66 -19.43
C SER A 14 -3.28 7.54 -18.18
N VAL A 15 -3.67 6.73 -17.19
CA VAL A 15 -2.85 6.46 -15.99
C VAL A 15 -2.04 5.17 -16.12
N LEU A 16 -2.41 4.27 -17.03
CA LEU A 16 -1.71 3.01 -17.32
C LEU A 16 -0.60 3.22 -18.35
N VAL A 17 0.35 4.09 -18.01
CA VAL A 17 1.49 4.40 -18.88
C VAL A 17 2.73 3.59 -18.46
N PRO A 18 3.61 3.21 -19.40
CA PRO A 18 4.79 2.39 -19.10
C PRO A 18 5.70 2.99 -18.01
N GLU A 19 5.76 4.31 -17.91
CA GLU A 19 6.56 5.01 -16.90
C GLU A 19 6.10 4.67 -15.48
N ARG A 20 4.80 4.42 -15.28
CA ARG A 20 4.24 3.99 -13.98
C ARG A 20 4.59 2.55 -13.64
N ALA A 21 4.88 1.70 -14.62
CA ALA A 21 5.27 0.32 -14.37
C ALA A 21 6.56 0.25 -13.54
N SER A 22 7.52 1.14 -13.80
CA SER A 22 8.77 1.21 -13.02
C SER A 22 8.55 1.60 -11.56
N GLU A 23 7.59 2.49 -11.29
CA GLU A 23 7.22 2.91 -9.94
C GLU A 23 6.51 1.78 -9.17
N ILE A 24 5.65 1.02 -9.87
CA ILE A 24 4.99 -0.17 -9.33
C ILE A 24 6.02 -1.25 -9.00
N GLU A 25 6.98 -1.49 -9.90
CA GLU A 25 8.08 -2.43 -9.68
C GLU A 25 8.92 -2.03 -8.47
N ARG A 26 9.29 -0.75 -8.35
CA ARG A 26 10.04 -0.24 -7.20
C ARG A 26 9.27 -0.44 -5.88
N LEU A 27 7.97 -0.19 -5.87
CA LEU A 27 7.11 -0.45 -4.70
C LEU A 27 7.10 -1.94 -4.35
N ALA A 28 6.92 -2.83 -5.33
CA ALA A 28 6.91 -4.28 -5.12
C ALA A 28 8.25 -4.79 -4.56
N LEU A 29 9.38 -4.33 -5.11
CA LEU A 29 10.71 -4.67 -4.62
C LEU A 29 10.95 -4.17 -3.20
N SER A 30 10.47 -2.97 -2.86
CA SER A 30 10.59 -2.41 -1.51
C SER A 30 9.77 -3.18 -0.47
N LEU A 31 8.56 -3.61 -0.84
CA LEU A 31 7.72 -4.46 0.01
C LEU A 31 8.34 -5.85 0.19
N LYS A 32 8.94 -6.41 -0.87
CA LYS A 32 9.67 -7.68 -0.81
C LYS A 32 10.89 -7.58 0.12
N ASP A 33 11.71 -6.53 -0.01
CA ASP A 33 12.84 -6.31 0.90
C ASP A 33 12.36 -6.18 2.35
N ALA A 34 11.30 -5.41 2.59
CA ALA A 34 10.73 -5.26 3.92
C ALA A 34 10.31 -6.60 4.53
N TRP A 35 9.68 -7.45 3.71
CA TRP A 35 9.30 -8.81 4.10
C TRP A 35 10.53 -9.69 4.41
N GLU A 36 11.53 -9.74 3.53
CA GLU A 36 12.74 -10.56 3.71
C GLU A 36 13.58 -10.11 4.91
N THR A 37 13.60 -8.81 5.19
CA THR A 37 14.38 -8.19 6.28
C THR A 37 13.60 -8.02 7.58
N LYS A 38 12.38 -8.55 7.66
CA LYS A 38 11.51 -8.47 8.85
C LYS A 38 11.13 -7.05 9.30
N LYS A 39 11.10 -6.10 8.37
CA LYS A 39 10.70 -4.71 8.65
C LYS A 39 9.19 -4.61 8.82
N GLN A 40 8.76 -3.59 9.56
CA GLN A 40 7.36 -3.22 9.70
C GLN A 40 6.96 -2.27 8.57
N VAL A 41 5.83 -2.56 7.93
CA VAL A 41 5.28 -1.72 6.86
C VAL A 41 3.99 -1.07 7.31
N PHE A 42 3.92 0.25 7.13
CA PHE A 42 2.73 1.07 7.42
C PHE A 42 2.17 1.61 6.11
N LEU A 43 0.89 1.30 5.85
CA LEU A 43 0.15 1.82 4.71
C LEU A 43 -0.78 2.92 5.20
N CYS A 44 -0.61 4.12 4.67
CA CYS A 44 -1.40 5.29 5.05
C CYS A 44 -2.07 5.90 3.83
N GLY A 45 -3.27 6.46 4.01
CA GLY A 45 -4.00 7.15 2.98
C GLY A 45 -5.05 8.08 3.59
N ASN A 46 -5.53 9.04 2.81
CA ASN A 46 -6.59 9.96 3.22
C ASN A 46 -7.83 9.77 2.34
N GLY A 47 -9.03 9.92 2.90
CA GLY A 47 -10.29 9.79 2.16
C GLY A 47 -10.41 8.43 1.46
N GLY A 48 -10.71 8.41 0.16
CA GLY A 48 -10.81 7.18 -0.64
C GLY A 48 -9.54 6.32 -0.62
N SER A 49 -8.35 6.92 -0.58
CA SER A 49 -7.07 6.20 -0.50
C SER A 49 -6.84 5.53 0.84
N ALA A 50 -7.54 5.95 1.91
CA ALA A 50 -7.56 5.20 3.17
C ALA A 50 -8.22 3.83 2.98
N GLY A 51 -9.32 3.77 2.21
CA GLY A 51 -9.95 2.51 1.83
C GLY A 51 -8.98 1.60 1.05
N ASN A 52 -8.28 2.16 0.06
CA ASN A 52 -7.26 1.41 -0.69
C ASN A 52 -6.12 0.90 0.20
N ALA A 53 -5.67 1.70 1.18
CA ALA A 53 -4.66 1.27 2.14
C ALA A 53 -5.14 0.08 2.98
N ILE A 54 -6.40 0.09 3.43
CA ILE A 54 -7.05 -1.01 4.17
C ILE A 54 -7.15 -2.27 3.31
N HIS A 55 -7.58 -2.14 2.06
CA HIS A 55 -7.72 -3.27 1.16
C HIS A 55 -6.36 -3.93 0.87
N LEU A 56 -5.36 -3.13 0.52
CA LEU A 56 -4.02 -3.64 0.21
C LEU A 56 -3.40 -4.34 1.42
N ALA A 57 -3.53 -3.73 2.59
CA ALA A 57 -3.15 -4.32 3.86
C ALA A 57 -3.78 -5.70 4.12
N ASN A 58 -5.10 -5.80 3.94
CA ASN A 58 -5.83 -7.03 4.17
C ASN A 58 -5.36 -8.11 3.20
N ASP A 59 -5.16 -7.77 1.92
CA ASP A 59 -4.67 -8.72 0.93
C ASP A 59 -3.29 -9.28 1.29
N PHE A 60 -2.38 -8.46 1.83
CA PHE A 60 -1.08 -8.95 2.32
C PHE A 60 -1.21 -9.81 3.58
N ASN A 61 -2.06 -9.44 4.53
CA ASN A 61 -2.22 -10.22 5.76
C ASN A 61 -2.88 -11.59 5.51
N TYR A 62 -3.88 -11.63 4.64
CA TYR A 62 -4.58 -12.88 4.29
C TYR A 62 -3.88 -13.70 3.22
N GLY A 63 -3.17 -13.06 2.28
CA GLY A 63 -2.43 -13.74 1.20
C GLY A 63 -1.13 -14.39 1.65
N ILE A 64 -0.54 -13.93 2.76
CA ILE A 64 0.72 -14.46 3.30
C ILE A 64 0.47 -15.64 4.28
N ASP A 65 -0.75 -15.87 4.77
CA ASP A 65 -1.01 -16.89 5.80
C ASP A 65 -1.74 -18.15 5.30
N LYS A 66 -1.05 -19.29 5.44
CA LYS A 66 -1.65 -20.57 5.87
C LYS A 66 -0.68 -21.49 6.64
N LYS A 67 0.60 -21.14 6.79
CA LYS A 67 1.61 -22.04 7.37
C LYS A 67 2.76 -21.37 8.14
N MET A 68 2.76 -20.05 8.33
CA MET A 68 3.85 -19.40 9.07
C MET A 68 3.40 -19.10 10.49
N GLU A 69 4.03 -19.77 11.46
CA GLU A 69 3.91 -19.43 12.88
C GLU A 69 4.19 -17.94 13.09
N TRP A 70 3.30 -17.32 13.86
CA TRP A 70 3.08 -15.88 13.99
C TRP A 70 4.16 -15.14 14.80
N ASP A 71 5.41 -15.15 14.31
CA ASP A 71 6.49 -14.33 14.90
C ASP A 71 6.97 -13.19 13.99
N PHE A 72 6.28 -12.91 12.88
CA PHE A 72 6.69 -11.87 11.93
C PHE A 72 5.72 -10.70 11.83
N VAL A 73 6.28 -9.50 11.95
CA VAL A 73 5.58 -8.29 12.34
C VAL A 73 4.95 -7.55 11.15
N TRP A 74 3.70 -7.89 10.83
CA TRP A 74 2.79 -7.00 10.10
C TRP A 74 1.81 -6.35 11.08
N LYS A 75 2.32 -5.48 11.95
CA LYS A 75 1.44 -4.60 12.74
C LYS A 75 1.05 -3.41 11.89
N LEU A 76 0.08 -3.62 11.02
CA LEU A 76 -0.48 -2.59 10.18
C LEU A 76 -1.34 -1.64 11.02
N TYR A 77 -0.89 -0.39 11.14
CA TYR A 77 -1.71 0.69 11.70
C TYR A 77 -2.30 1.53 10.57
N LEU A 78 -3.63 1.45 10.43
CA LEU A 78 -4.43 2.29 9.55
C LEU A 78 -4.80 3.57 10.31
N ARG A 79 -4.16 4.70 10.00
CA ARG A 79 -4.46 5.97 10.71
C ARG A 79 -4.37 7.19 9.79
N THR A 80 -5.36 8.06 9.89
CA THR A 80 -5.39 9.37 9.23
C THR A 80 -4.31 10.29 9.83
N LEU A 81 -3.78 11.20 9.01
CA LEU A 81 -2.62 12.07 9.25
C LEU A 81 -2.44 12.68 10.67
N PRO A 82 -3.47 13.08 11.44
CA PRO A 82 -3.25 13.77 12.72
C PRO A 82 -2.53 12.94 13.79
N SER A 83 -2.56 11.60 13.66
CA SER A 83 -2.00 10.69 14.68
C SER A 83 -0.63 10.12 14.32
N LEU A 84 -0.06 10.50 13.17
CA LEU A 84 1.23 10.00 12.70
C LEU A 84 2.42 10.55 13.50
N LEU A 85 2.26 11.72 14.14
CA LEU A 85 3.29 12.35 14.96
C LEU A 85 3.70 11.53 16.21
N ALA A 86 2.97 10.44 16.52
CA ALA A 86 3.12 9.68 17.76
C ALA A 86 3.74 8.27 17.61
N LEU A 87 4.09 7.82 16.40
CA LEU A 87 4.71 6.50 16.21
C LEU A 87 6.25 6.62 16.23
N PRO A 88 6.96 5.76 16.98
CA PRO A 88 8.42 5.75 16.94
C PRO A 88 8.87 5.24 15.56
N MET A 89 9.33 6.14 14.71
CA MET A 89 10.05 5.78 13.49
C MET A 89 11.40 5.17 13.88
N THR A 90 11.43 3.86 14.09
CA THR A 90 12.68 3.12 14.26
C THR A 90 13.28 2.79 12.89
N LYS A 91 14.55 2.38 12.85
CA LYS A 91 15.25 2.01 11.60
C LYS A 91 14.59 0.86 10.83
N ASP A 92 13.67 0.14 11.47
CA ASP A 92 13.01 -1.06 10.94
C ASP A 92 11.60 -0.78 10.41
N THR A 93 11.27 0.50 10.17
CA THR A 93 9.94 0.95 9.76
C THR A 93 9.96 1.58 8.36
N ILE A 94 9.06 1.15 7.48
CA ILE A 94 8.82 1.77 6.17
C ILE A 94 7.37 2.24 6.08
N GLN A 95 7.17 3.48 5.63
CA GLN A 95 5.84 4.07 5.47
C GLN A 95 5.56 4.42 4.01
N PHE A 96 4.40 3.99 3.52
CA PHE A 96 3.89 4.36 2.20
C PHE A 96 2.66 5.25 2.33
N PHE A 97 2.67 6.37 1.61
CA PHE A 97 1.53 7.28 1.50
C PHE A 97 0.82 7.09 0.18
N LEU A 98 -0.43 6.63 0.24
CA LEU A 98 -1.35 6.58 -0.88
C LEU A 98 -2.03 7.95 -1.00
N ASN A 99 -1.55 8.76 -1.92
CA ASN A 99 -2.22 10.01 -2.32
C ASN A 99 -3.32 9.70 -3.36
N ASN A 100 -4.33 10.57 -3.41
CA ASN A 100 -5.25 10.63 -4.55
C ASN A 100 -4.58 11.31 -5.74
#